data_AF-A0A2T9ZED0-F1
#
_entry.id   AF-A0A2T9ZED0-F1
#
_cell.length_a   1.000
_cell.length_b   1.000
_cell.length_c   1.000
_cell.angle_alpha   90.00
_cell.angle_beta   90.00
_cell.angle_gamma   90.00
#
_symmetry.space_group_name_H-M   'P 1'
#
loop_
_entity.id
_entity.type
_entity.pdbx_description
1 polymer ?
#
loop_
_entity_poly.entity_id
_entity_poly.type
_entity_poly.pdbx_seq_one_letter_code
_entity_poly.pdbx_strand_id
1 'polypeptide(L)'
;MSASEYITQLMYWVNQQLDDEEFFPSSQESLFRQDFSTVIAPTIFRRLLRVYSHIYHHHVQNLIDYGLISMLNSSFHHFVLFATRYGLIDSKEFAPVRDVIRNLS
;
A
#
# COMPACT_ATOMS: atom_id res chain seq x y z
N MET A 1 -5.44 -19.74 6.29
CA MET A 1 -4.72 -19.26 5.10
C MET A 1 -3.35 -18.79 5.56
N SER A 2 -2.29 -19.20 4.86
CA SER A 2 -0.92 -18.74 5.11
C SER A 2 -0.76 -17.26 4.76
N ALA A 3 0.29 -16.62 5.29
CA ALA A 3 0.60 -15.23 4.93
C ALA A 3 0.88 -15.07 3.42
N SER A 4 1.56 -16.03 2.81
CA SER A 4 1.82 -16.05 1.36
C SER A 4 0.53 -16.06 0.56
N GLU A 5 -0.38 -17.00 0.84
CA GLU A 5 -1.69 -17.08 0.15
C GLU A 5 -2.51 -15.80 0.36
N TYR A 6 -2.50 -15.22 1.56
CA TYR A 6 -3.17 -13.94 1.84
C TYR A 6 -2.62 -12.81 0.97
N ILE A 7 -1.30 -12.66 0.92
CA ILE A 7 -0.63 -11.61 0.16
C ILE A 7 -0.87 -11.81 -1.34
N THR A 8 -0.82 -13.05 -1.85
CA THR A 8 -1.13 -13.35 -3.24
C THR A 8 -2.56 -12.93 -3.61
N GLN A 9 -3.56 -13.33 -2.80
CA GLN A 9 -4.95 -12.93 -3.05
C GLN A 9 -5.17 -11.42 -2.95
N LEU A 10 -4.48 -10.77 -2.01
CA LEU A 10 -4.52 -9.32 -1.85
C LEU A 10 -3.96 -8.62 -3.08
N MET A 11 -2.79 -9.03 -3.56
CA MET A 11 -2.15 -8.44 -4.74
C MET A 11 -2.97 -8.70 -6.01
N TYR A 12 -3.53 -9.91 -6.15
CA TYR A 12 -4.44 -10.22 -7.24
C TYR A 12 -5.67 -9.30 -7.21
N TRP A 13 -6.28 -9.10 -6.04
CA TRP A 13 -7.41 -8.18 -5.92
C TRP A 13 -7.01 -6.75 -6.29
N VAL A 14 -5.85 -6.26 -5.84
CA VAL A 14 -5.38 -4.91 -6.19
C VAL A 14 -5.23 -4.76 -7.70
N ASN A 15 -4.57 -5.72 -8.36
CA ASN A 15 -4.42 -5.70 -9.83
C ASN A 15 -5.78 -5.66 -10.53
N GLN A 16 -6.74 -6.48 -10.08
CA GLN A 16 -8.09 -6.46 -10.65
C GLN A 16 -8.80 -5.11 -10.50
N GLN A 17 -8.50 -4.33 -9.46
CA GLN A 17 -9.05 -2.97 -9.37
C GLN A 17 -8.34 -2.00 -10.31
N LEU A 18 -7.04 -2.18 -10.54
CA LEU A 18 -6.25 -1.34 -11.44
C LEU A 18 -6.57 -1.60 -12.92
N ASP A 19 -6.97 -2.83 -13.24
CA ASP A 19 -7.37 -3.24 -14.59
C ASP A 19 -8.86 -2.94 -14.88
N ASP A 20 -9.62 -2.49 -13.89
CA ASP A 20 -11.04 -2.14 -14.02
C ASP A 20 -11.20 -0.73 -14.61
N GLU A 21 -11.62 -0.65 -15.88
CA GLU A 21 -11.86 0.61 -16.61
C GLU A 21 -12.92 1.52 -15.96
N GLU A 22 -13.79 0.99 -15.08
CA GLU A 22 -14.72 1.83 -14.30
C GLU A 22 -13.97 2.61 -13.20
N PHE A 23 -12.90 2.04 -12.66
CA PHE A 23 -12.10 2.63 -11.57
C PHE A 23 -10.84 3.33 -12.07
N PHE A 24 -10.19 2.78 -13.06
CA PHE A 24 -8.97 3.29 -13.70
C PHE A 24 -9.17 3.37 -15.21
N PRO A 25 -9.96 4.35 -15.68
CA PRO A 25 -10.16 4.57 -17.10
C PRO A 25 -8.83 4.81 -17.83
N SER A 26 -8.60 4.08 -18.93
CA SER A 26 -7.41 4.22 -19.77
C SER A 26 -7.55 5.31 -20.85
N SER A 27 -8.79 5.67 -21.19
CA SER A 27 -9.09 6.78 -22.10
C SER A 27 -9.06 8.12 -21.36
N GLN A 28 -8.48 9.13 -22.00
CA GLN A 28 -8.50 10.51 -21.49
C GLN A 28 -9.90 11.15 -21.54
N GLU A 29 -10.82 10.55 -22.30
CA GLU A 29 -12.20 11.04 -22.45
C GLU A 29 -13.13 10.52 -21.33
N SER A 30 -12.72 9.49 -20.60
CA SER A 30 -13.49 8.90 -19.51
C SER A 30 -13.18 9.57 -18.17
N LEU A 31 -14.21 9.69 -17.35
CA LEU A 31 -14.11 10.25 -16.00
C LEU A 31 -13.95 9.13 -14.97
N PHE A 32 -13.21 9.39 -13.91
CA PHE A 32 -13.17 8.53 -12.74
C PHE A 32 -14.55 8.44 -12.08
N ARG A 33 -14.85 7.29 -11.49
CA ARG A 33 -16.04 7.12 -10.66
C ARG A 33 -16.03 8.09 -9.48
N GLN A 34 -17.22 8.57 -9.10
CA GLN A 34 -17.37 9.61 -8.07
C GLN A 34 -16.78 9.21 -6.70
N ASP A 35 -16.79 7.91 -6.37
CA ASP A 35 -16.28 7.38 -5.12
C ASP A 35 -14.84 6.84 -5.22
N PHE A 36 -14.15 7.09 -6.33
CA PHE A 36 -12.77 6.64 -6.54
C PHE A 36 -11.86 7.11 -5.40
N SER A 37 -11.92 8.41 -5.09
CA SER A 37 -11.07 9.04 -4.07
C SER A 37 -11.50 8.72 -2.64
N THR A 38 -12.76 8.33 -2.42
CA THR A 38 -13.33 8.11 -1.09
C THR A 38 -13.39 6.63 -0.70
N VAL A 39 -13.48 5.73 -1.67
CA VAL A 39 -13.66 4.28 -1.45
C VAL A 39 -12.55 3.47 -2.11
N ILE A 40 -12.37 3.60 -3.43
CA ILE A 40 -11.49 2.68 -4.19
C ILE A 40 -10.03 2.89 -3.84
N ALA A 41 -9.50 4.11 -4.04
CA ALA A 41 -8.11 4.43 -3.74
C ALA A 41 -7.77 4.21 -2.25
N PRO A 42 -8.57 4.68 -1.27
CA PRO A 42 -8.34 4.36 0.13
C PRO A 42 -8.31 2.85 0.44
N THR A 43 -9.16 2.04 -0.22
CA THR A 43 -9.18 0.59 -0.01
C THR A 43 -7.93 -0.10 -0.54
N ILE A 44 -7.45 0.31 -1.72
CA ILE A 44 -6.18 -0.18 -2.29
C ILE A 44 -5.03 0.16 -1.33
N PHE A 45 -4.93 1.41 -0.89
CA PHE A 45 -3.88 1.86 0.01
C PHE A 45 -3.90 1.12 1.36
N ARG A 46 -5.06 0.95 2.00
CA ARG A 46 -5.18 0.14 3.24
C ARG A 46 -4.72 -1.31 3.06
N ARG A 47 -4.98 -1.91 1.89
CA ARG A 47 -4.51 -3.27 1.58
C ARG A 47 -3.00 -3.30 1.38
N LEU A 48 -2.43 -2.37 0.63
CA LEU A 48 -0.98 -2.28 0.42
C LEU A 48 -0.23 -2.01 1.73
N LEU A 49 -0.80 -1.24 2.67
CA LEU A 49 -0.24 -1.05 4.00
C LEU A 49 -0.05 -2.38 4.75
N ARG A 50 -0.96 -3.34 4.58
CA ARG A 50 -0.82 -4.67 5.20
C ARG A 50 0.37 -5.44 4.64
N VAL A 51 0.66 -5.28 3.35
CA VAL A 51 1.84 -5.87 2.70
C VAL A 51 3.12 -5.28 3.29
N TYR A 52 3.21 -3.95 3.37
CA TYR A 52 4.35 -3.29 4.02
C TYR A 52 4.53 -3.74 5.46
N SER A 53 3.45 -3.75 6.24
CA SER A 53 3.47 -4.18 7.63
C SER A 53 3.98 -5.61 7.76
N HIS A 54 3.53 -6.53 6.89
CA HIS A 54 4.00 -7.91 6.90
C HIS A 54 5.51 -8.01 6.59
N ILE A 55 5.99 -7.26 5.59
CA ILE A 55 7.42 -7.23 5.24
C ILE A 55 8.26 -6.75 6.42
N TYR A 56 7.89 -5.62 7.04
CA TYR A 56 8.64 -5.07 8.18
C TYR A 56 8.66 -6.00 9.39
N HIS A 57 7.57 -6.71 9.68
CA HIS A 57 7.50 -7.58 10.86
C HIS A 57 8.15 -8.95 10.68
N HIS A 58 8.13 -9.51 9.46
CA HIS A 58 8.50 -10.91 9.25
C HIS A 58 9.67 -11.12 8.30
N HIS A 59 10.00 -10.14 7.45
CA HIS A 59 10.98 -10.32 6.37
C HIS A 59 12.08 -9.27 6.34
N VAL A 60 12.03 -8.24 7.19
CA VAL A 60 12.99 -7.13 7.18
C VAL A 60 14.44 -7.59 7.26
N GLN A 61 14.73 -8.66 8.03
CA GLN A 61 16.08 -9.21 8.12
C GLN A 61 16.60 -9.71 6.76
N ASN A 62 15.76 -10.41 5.99
CA ASN A 62 16.12 -10.86 4.66
C ASN A 62 16.42 -9.66 3.73
N LEU A 63 15.62 -8.59 3.84
CA LEU A 63 15.85 -7.36 3.04
C LEU A 63 17.15 -6.66 3.44
N ILE A 64 17.55 -6.72 4.71
CA ILE A 64 18.84 -6.23 5.18
C ILE A 64 19.97 -7.09 4.58
N ASP A 65 19.86 -8.41 4.68
CA ASP A 65 20.86 -9.35 4.19
C ASP A 65 21.06 -9.24 2.66
N TYR A 66 20.01 -8.90 1.92
CA TYR A 66 20.06 -8.63 0.48
C TYR A 66 20.46 -7.19 0.11
N GLY A 67 20.67 -6.29 1.10
CA GLY A 67 21.01 -4.88 0.84
C GLY A 67 19.86 -4.04 0.26
N LEU A 68 18.61 -4.49 0.40
CA LEU A 68 17.41 -3.86 -0.17
C LEU A 68 16.65 -2.97 0.82
N ILE A 69 17.09 -2.89 2.08
CA ILE A 69 16.39 -2.14 3.14
C ILE A 69 16.21 -0.65 2.81
N SER A 70 17.21 -0.01 2.19
CA SER A 70 17.13 1.40 1.78
C SER A 70 16.01 1.64 0.75
N MET A 71 15.84 0.71 -0.20
CA MET A 71 14.78 0.78 -1.20
C MET A 71 13.41 0.60 -0.56
N LEU A 72 13.26 -0.37 0.35
CA LEU A 72 12.02 -0.57 1.10
C LEU A 72 11.65 0.68 1.92
N ASN A 73 12.62 1.24 2.63
CA ASN A 73 12.44 2.44 3.47
C ASN A 73 12.02 3.64 2.63
N SER A 74 12.69 3.90 1.51
CA SER A 74 12.38 5.02 0.62
C SER A 74 10.98 4.87 0.00
N SER A 75 10.65 3.66 -0.48
CA SER A 75 9.33 3.36 -1.06
C SER A 75 8.21 3.52 -0.02
N PHE A 76 8.42 3.01 1.20
CA PHE A 76 7.45 3.11 2.28
C PHE A 76 7.30 4.54 2.80
N HIS A 77 8.38 5.31 2.89
CA HIS A 77 8.32 6.72 3.28
C HIS A 77 7.46 7.53 2.30
N HIS A 78 7.70 7.35 1.00
CA HIS A 78 6.87 7.98 -0.03
C HIS A 78 5.40 7.54 0.06
N PHE A 79 5.15 6.25 0.25
CA PHE A 79 3.80 5.71 0.44
C PHE A 79 3.06 6.37 1.61
N VAL A 80 3.70 6.50 2.79
CA VAL A 80 3.10 7.11 3.98
C VAL A 80 2.84 8.60 3.76
N LEU A 81 3.77 9.33 3.17
CA LEU A 81 3.59 10.75 2.84
C LEU A 81 2.41 10.96 1.89
N PHE A 82 2.33 10.17 0.82
CA PHE A 82 1.25 10.24 -0.15
C PHE A 82 -0.10 9.88 0.48
N ALA A 83 -0.17 8.76 1.19
CA ALA A 83 -1.38 8.31 1.86
C ALA A 83 -1.91 9.35 2.87
N THR A 84 -1.00 9.99 3.61
CA THR A 84 -1.35 11.04 4.57
C THR A 84 -1.81 12.32 3.86
N ARG A 85 -1.06 12.76 2.84
CA ARG A 85 -1.34 14.01 2.11
C ARG A 85 -2.73 14.02 1.47
N TYR A 86 -3.19 12.88 0.99
CA TYR A 86 -4.48 12.72 0.31
C TYR A 86 -5.55 12.04 1.17
N GLY A 87 -5.28 11.78 2.46
CA GLY A 87 -6.27 11.20 3.38
C GLY A 87 -6.71 9.78 3.00
N LEU A 88 -5.84 9.00 2.35
CA LEU A 88 -6.16 7.66 1.85
C LEU A 88 -6.17 6.58 2.95
N ILE A 89 -5.49 6.85 4.06
CA ILE A 89 -5.41 5.96 5.22
C ILE A 89 -5.58 6.81 6.49
N ASP A 90 -6.42 6.36 7.42
CA ASP A 90 -6.55 7.01 8.71
C ASP A 90 -5.26 6.82 9.53
N SER A 91 -4.79 7.88 10.17
CA SER A 91 -3.64 7.88 11.07
C SER A 91 -3.58 6.70 12.06
N LYS A 92 -4.73 6.22 12.53
CA LYS A 92 -4.82 5.08 13.47
C LYS A 92 -4.44 3.75 12.83
N GLU A 93 -4.62 3.60 11.53
CA GLU A 93 -4.32 2.37 10.80
C GLU A 93 -2.82 2.15 10.61
N PHE A 94 -2.01 3.21 10.73
CA PHE A 94 -0.55 3.12 10.76
C PHE A 94 0.00 2.60 12.10
N ALA A 95 -0.85 2.33 13.11
CA ALA A 95 -0.40 1.83 14.41
C ALA A 95 0.59 0.65 14.34
N PRO A 96 0.41 -0.37 13.47
CA PRO A 96 1.33 -1.50 13.38
C PRO A 96 2.74 -1.14 12.88
N VAL A 97 2.89 0.00 12.19
CA VAL A 97 4.15 0.42 11.55
C VAL A 97 4.63 1.76 12.09
N ARG A 98 4.07 2.22 13.22
CA ARG A 98 4.36 3.53 13.80
C ARG A 98 5.83 3.68 14.15
N ASP A 99 6.45 2.64 14.70
CA ASP A 99 7.86 2.69 15.06
C ASP A 99 8.77 2.68 13.83
N VAL A 100 8.37 1.97 12.76
CA VAL A 100 9.06 2.07 11.47
C VAL A 100 9.00 3.51 10.94
N ILE A 101 7.83 4.13 10.92
CA ILE A 101 7.64 5.52 10.45
C ILE A 101 8.52 6.49 11.23
N ARG A 102 8.63 6.33 12.55
CA ARG A 102 9.48 7.16 13.41
C ARG A 102 10.98 7.01 13.11
N ASN A 103 11.40 5.86 12.61
CA ASN A 103 12.80 5.58 12.29
C ASN A 103 13.17 5.93 10.83
N LEU A 104 12.21 6.42 10.04
CA LEU A 104 12.42 6.88 8.66
C LEU A 104 12.71 8.38 8.55
N SER A 105 12.62 9.13 9.65
CA SER A 105 12.86 10.57 9.72
C SER A 105 14.32 10.92 10.00
#